data_AF-A0A0F4IV75-F1
#
_entry.id   AF-A0A0F4IV75-F1
#
_cell.length_a   1.000
_cell.length_b   1.000
_cell.length_c   1.000
_cell.angle_alpha   90.00
_cell.angle_beta   90.00
_cell.angle_gamma   90.00
#
_symmetry.space_group_name_H-M   'P 1'
#
loop_
_entity.id
_entity.type
_entity.pdbx_description
1 polymer ?
#
loop_
_entity_poly.entity_id
_entity_poly.type
_entity_poly.pdbx_seq_one_letter_code
_entity_poly.pdbx_strand_id
1 'polypeptide(L)'
;MAAASLRDYRLRTRDGGEEYGLTARSLELRGDVTLYLTRFSGCIEGLLCLTFSPEGLPAPPVIPPFVFMTRVSAEQALVTSDVIVTDGLRLEAS
;
A
#
# COMPACT_ATOMS: atom_id res chain seq x y z
N MET A 1 -12.19 -3.56 1.92
CA MET A 1 -11.87 -4.79 1.14
C MET A 1 -11.75 -5.93 2.14
N ALA A 2 -11.92 -7.19 1.73
CA ALA A 2 -11.81 -8.34 2.65
C ALA A 2 -10.36 -8.79 2.87
N ALA A 3 -9.47 -8.51 1.90
CA ALA A 3 -8.05 -8.77 2.01
C ALA A 3 -7.26 -7.92 1.00
N ALA A 4 -5.98 -7.68 1.31
CA ALA A 4 -5.01 -7.12 0.39
C ALA A 4 -3.68 -7.86 0.52
N SER A 5 -3.07 -8.20 -0.61
CA SER A 5 -1.75 -8.86 -0.65
C SER A 5 -0.81 -8.05 -1.54
N LEU A 6 0.24 -7.51 -0.92
CA LEU A 6 1.20 -6.61 -1.56
C LEU A 6 2.58 -7.26 -1.54
N ARG A 7 3.30 -7.17 -2.66
CA ARG A 7 4.71 -7.59 -2.79
C ARG A 7 5.63 -6.42 -3.07
N ASP A 8 6.84 -6.54 -2.53
CA ASP A 8 7.89 -5.51 -2.62
C ASP A 8 7.38 -4.14 -2.14
N TYR A 9 6.70 -4.15 -0.99
CA TYR A 9 6.05 -2.98 -0.41
C TYR A 9 7.09 -1.98 0.08
N ARG A 10 6.93 -0.73 -0.35
CA ARG A 10 7.75 0.41 0.10
C ARG A 10 6.82 1.57 0.44
N LEU A 11 6.89 2.02 1.69
CA LEU A 11 6.19 3.20 2.18
C LEU A 11 7.22 4.24 2.59
N ARG A 12 7.01 5.47 2.15
CA ARG A 12 7.68 6.65 2.73
C ARG A 12 6.64 7.56 3.35
N THR A 13 6.89 7.97 4.58
CA THR A 13 6.05 8.92 5.30
C THR A 13 6.90 10.05 5.87
N ARG A 14 6.30 11.22 6.02
CA ARG A 14 6.92 12.38 6.66
C ARG A 14 6.05 12.78 7.83
N ASP A 15 6.65 12.86 9.00
CA ASP A 15 5.98 13.33 10.22
C ASP A 15 6.84 14.40 10.87
N GLY A 16 6.27 15.61 11.03
CA GLY A 16 6.93 16.72 11.72
C GLY A 16 8.28 17.20 11.15
N GLY A 17 8.77 16.67 10.03
CA GLY A 17 10.06 17.00 9.42
C GLY A 17 11.01 15.81 9.25
N GLU A 18 10.77 14.69 9.95
CA GLU A 18 11.53 13.45 9.78
C GLU A 18 10.91 12.58 8.67
N GLU A 19 11.75 11.87 7.92
CA GLU A 19 11.30 10.88 6.93
C GLU A 19 11.45 9.47 7.50
N TYR A 20 10.36 8.71 7.48
CA TYR A 20 10.36 7.30 7.85
C TYR A 20 10.12 6.43 6.62
N GLY A 21 10.93 5.39 6.51
CA GLY A 21 10.83 4.34 5.51
C GLY A 21 10.33 3.04 6.12
N LEU A 22 9.33 2.42 5.51
CA LEU A 22 8.94 1.05 5.81
C LEU A 22 9.01 0.22 4.54
N THR A 23 9.72 -0.89 4.61
CA THR A 23 9.78 -1.84 3.50
C THR A 23 9.46 -3.25 3.97
N ALA A 24 8.80 -4.02 3.12
CA ALA A 24 8.50 -5.42 3.39
C ALA A 24 8.52 -6.21 2.07
N ARG A 25 9.00 -7.46 2.12
CA ARG A 25 8.97 -8.37 0.98
C ARG A 25 7.53 -8.74 0.64
N SER A 26 6.74 -9.06 1.66
CA SER A 26 5.29 -9.21 1.57
C SER A 26 4.58 -8.48 2.70
N LEU A 27 3.39 -7.98 2.38
CA LEU A 27 2.45 -7.40 3.32
C LEU A 27 1.07 -7.97 3.01
N GLU A 28 0.54 -8.77 3.93
CA GLU A 28 -0.81 -9.33 3.86
C GLU A 28 -1.70 -8.67 4.90
N LEU A 29 -2.81 -8.09 4.43
CA LEU A 29 -3.85 -7.48 5.24
C LEU A 29 -5.11 -8.34 5.12
N ARG A 30 -5.74 -8.69 6.24
CA ARG A 30 -6.96 -9.51 6.26
C ARG A 30 -8.02 -8.88 7.15
N GLY A 31 -9.29 -9.19 6.84
CA GLY A 31 -10.45 -8.69 7.58
C GLY A 31 -10.98 -7.38 7.01
N ASP A 32 -11.42 -6.47 7.86
CA ASP A 32 -11.91 -5.15 7.43
C ASP A 32 -10.75 -4.20 7.09
N VAL A 33 -10.30 -4.31 5.84
CA VAL A 33 -9.14 -3.56 5.34
C VAL A 33 -9.58 -2.22 4.74
N THR A 34 -9.00 -1.13 5.28
CA THR A 34 -9.02 0.21 4.69
C THR A 34 -7.61 0.68 4.42
N LEU A 35 -7.37 1.20 3.22
CA LEU A 35 -6.06 1.71 2.79
C LEU A 35 -6.26 3.10 2.19
N TYR A 36 -5.85 4.14 2.91
CA TYR A 36 -5.85 5.53 2.44
C TYR A 36 -4.42 5.97 2.17
N LEU A 37 -4.16 6.40 0.94
CA LEU A 37 -2.82 6.77 0.46
C LEU A 37 -2.91 8.08 -0.31
N THR A 38 -1.91 8.96 -0.15
CA THR A 38 -1.80 10.18 -0.98
C THR A 38 -1.27 9.85 -2.36
N ARG A 39 -0.40 8.84 -2.45
CA ARG A 39 0.03 8.29 -3.73
C ARG A 39 0.30 6.82 -3.59
N PHE A 40 -0.15 6.06 -4.58
CA PHE A 40 0.06 4.64 -4.66
C PHE A 40 0.45 4.27 -6.08
N SER A 41 1.48 3.44 -6.25
CA SER A 41 1.86 2.89 -7.54
C SER A 41 2.09 1.39 -7.38
N GLY A 42 1.57 0.61 -8.33
CA GLY A 42 1.73 -0.84 -8.30
C GLY A 42 1.17 -1.49 -9.54
N CYS A 43 1.49 -2.77 -9.72
CA CYS A 43 1.02 -3.55 -10.86
C CYS A 43 0.06 -4.65 -10.41
N ILE A 44 -1.18 -4.56 -10.90
CA ILE A 44 -2.23 -5.55 -10.70
C ILE A 44 -1.88 -6.78 -11.55
N GLU A 45 -1.83 -7.95 -10.91
CA GLU A 45 -1.46 -9.24 -11.52
C GLU A 45 -0.12 -9.21 -12.27
N GLY A 46 0.74 -8.22 -12.00
CA GLY A 46 2.01 -8.02 -12.70
C GLY A 46 1.88 -7.48 -14.13
N LEU A 47 0.67 -7.25 -14.63
CA LEU A 47 0.39 -6.86 -16.02
C LEU A 47 0.00 -5.38 -16.15
N LEU A 48 -0.89 -4.90 -15.29
CA LEU A 48 -1.45 -3.54 -15.37
C LEU A 48 -0.88 -2.66 -14.26
N CYS A 49 0.08 -1.81 -14.61
CA CYS A 49 0.69 -0.88 -13.66
C CYS A 49 -0.09 0.43 -13.61
N LEU A 50 -0.61 0.75 -12.43
CA LEU A 50 -1.42 1.93 -12.18
C LEU A 50 -0.76 2.79 -11.12
N THR A 51 -0.94 4.11 -11.27
CA THR A 51 -0.63 5.06 -10.22
C THR A 51 -1.92 5.74 -9.81
N PHE A 52 -2.24 5.65 -8.52
CA PHE A 52 -3.38 6.29 -7.90
C PHE A 52 -2.90 7.50 -7.10
N SER A 53 -3.50 8.66 -7.36
CA SER A 53 -3.31 9.90 -6.59
C SER A 53 -4.65 10.64 -6.50
N PRO A 54 -5.04 11.17 -5.33
CA PRO A 54 -6.31 11.87 -5.11
C PRO A 54 -6.55 13.04 -6.08
N GLU A 55 -5.49 13.69 -6.55
CA GLU A 55 -5.60 14.88 -7.43
C GLU A 55 -5.83 14.55 -8.91
N GLY A 56 -5.72 13.29 -9.32
CA GLY A 56 -5.66 12.91 -10.74
C GLY A 56 -6.60 11.78 -11.18
N LEU A 57 -7.40 11.21 -10.28
CA LEU A 57 -8.32 10.13 -10.62
C LEU A 57 -9.77 10.54 -10.43
N PRO A 58 -10.65 10.38 -11.44
CA PRO A 58 -12.07 10.31 -11.16
C PRO A 58 -12.34 9.05 -10.32
N ALA A 59 -13.01 9.21 -9.18
CA ALA A 59 -13.47 8.08 -8.37
C ALA A 59 -14.51 7.24 -9.12
N PRO A 60 -14.69 5.94 -8.80
CA PRO A 60 -13.69 4.93 -8.44
C PRO A 60 -13.64 3.82 -9.51
N PRO A 61 -12.49 3.19 -9.80
CA PRO A 61 -12.55 1.87 -10.43
C PRO A 61 -13.10 0.91 -9.37
N VAL A 62 -14.01 0.03 -9.77
CA VAL A 62 -14.54 -1.08 -8.96
C VAL A 62 -13.39 -1.68 -8.14
N ILE A 63 -13.39 -1.42 -6.83
CA ILE A 63 -12.36 -1.98 -5.96
C ILE A 63 -12.71 -3.46 -5.82
N PRO A 64 -11.90 -4.38 -6.36
CA PRO A 64 -12.21 -5.79 -6.25
C PRO A 64 -12.19 -6.19 -4.76
N PRO A 65 -12.96 -7.22 -4.36
CA PRO A 65 -13.04 -7.64 -2.96
C PRO A 65 -11.68 -8.08 -2.39
N PHE A 66 -10.77 -8.50 -3.28
CA PHE A 66 -9.37 -8.82 -3.01
C PHE A 66 -8.48 -8.15 -4.06
N VAL A 67 -7.31 -7.66 -3.64
CA VAL A 67 -6.34 -7.06 -4.57
C VAL A 67 -4.97 -7.69 -4.35
N PHE A 68 -4.36 -8.15 -5.44
CA PHE A 68 -2.99 -8.67 -5.49
C PHE A 68 -2.13 -7.72 -6.31
N MET A 69 -1.13 -7.11 -5.66
CA MET A 69 -0.27 -6.14 -6.31
C MET A 69 1.20 -6.42 -6.07
N THR A 70 2.01 -6.08 -7.08
CA THR A 70 3.46 -6.22 -7.06
C THR A 70 4.11 -4.86 -7.27
N ARG A 71 5.38 -4.73 -6.87
CA ARG A 71 6.19 -3.52 -7.03
C ARG A 71 5.52 -2.29 -6.44
N VAL A 72 5.05 -2.43 -5.20
CA VAL A 72 4.21 -1.43 -4.56
C VAL A 72 5.05 -0.30 -3.96
N SER A 73 4.76 0.93 -4.37
CA SER A 73 5.27 2.16 -3.75
C SER A 73 4.09 2.98 -3.23
N ALA A 74 4.16 3.35 -1.96
CA ALA A 74 3.15 4.15 -1.28
C ALA A 74 3.78 5.39 -0.64
N GLU A 75 3.05 6.50 -0.68
CA GLU A 75 3.35 7.71 0.07
C GLU A 75 2.21 7.96 1.05
N GLN A 76 2.58 8.24 2.31
CA GLN A 76 1.69 8.54 3.45
C GLN A 76 0.44 7.67 3.52
N ALA A 77 0.46 6.68 4.41
CA ALA A 77 -0.59 5.68 4.53
C ALA A 77 -1.32 5.73 5.86
N LEU A 78 -2.65 5.78 5.81
CA LEU A 78 -3.50 5.28 6.89
C LEU A 78 -3.99 3.88 6.50
N VAL A 79 -3.60 2.88 7.29
CA VAL A 79 -3.98 1.48 7.08
C VAL A 79 -4.77 1.00 8.29
N THR A 80 -5.94 0.43 8.06
CA THR A 80 -6.68 -0.33 9.07
C THR A 80 -6.87 -1.75 8.57
N SER A 81 -6.78 -2.72 9.48
CA SER A 81 -7.01 -4.14 9.21
C SER A 81 -7.13 -4.90 10.52
N ASP A 82 -7.82 -6.04 10.52
CA ASP A 82 -7.87 -6.92 11.69
C ASP A 82 -6.55 -7.66 11.90
N VAL A 83 -5.87 -8.03 10.82
CA VAL A 83 -4.58 -8.74 10.86
C VAL A 83 -3.62 -8.17 9.82
N ILE A 84 -2.39 -7.92 10.27
CA ILE A 84 -1.23 -7.54 9.46
C ILE A 84 -0.18 -8.65 9.57
N VAL A 85 0.17 -9.28 8.44
CA VAL A 85 1.28 -10.24 8.37
C VAL A 85 2.35 -9.68 7.43
N THR A 86 3.61 -9.72 7.87
CA THR A 86 4.74 -9.19 7.09
C THR A 86 5.89 -10.18 7.02
N ASP A 87 6.61 -10.18 5.91
CA ASP A 87 7.90 -10.85 5.76
C ASP A 87 9.00 -9.84 5.39
N GLY A 88 10.15 -9.94 6.05
CA GLY A 88 11.29 -9.05 5.81
C GLY A 88 11.03 -7.58 6.13
N LEU A 89 10.22 -7.29 7.16
CA LEU A 89 9.95 -5.92 7.60
C LEU A 89 11.26 -5.20 7.97
N ARG A 90 11.46 -4.01 7.39
CA ARG A 90 12.55 -3.10 7.72
C ARG A 90 12.00 -1.69 7.92
N LEU A 91 12.44 -1.07 9.01
CA LEU A 91 12.10 0.30 9.41
C LEU A 91 13.35 1.17 9.34
N GLU A 92 13.20 2.35 8.76
CA GLU A 92 14.27 3.33 8.57
C GLU A 92 13.77 4.71 9.02
N ALA A 93 14.65 5.49 9.62
CA ALA A 93 14.40 6.88 10.01
C ALA A 93 15.60 7.73 9.56
N SER A 94 15.33 8.93 9.04
CA SER A 94 16.34 9.87 8.55
C SER A 94 15.94 11.32 8.74
#